data_AF-A0A857FV65-F1
#
_entry.id   AF-A0A857FV65-F1
#
_cell.length_a   1.000
_cell.length_b   1.000
_cell.length_c   1.000
_cell.angle_alpha   90.00
_cell.angle_beta   90.00
_cell.angle_gamma   90.00
#
_symmetry.space_group_name_H-M   'P 1'
#
loop_
_entity.id
_entity.type
_entity.pdbx_description
1 polymer ?
#
loop_
_entity_poly.entity_id
_entity_poly.type
_entity_poly.pdbx_seq_one_letter_code
_entity_poly.pdbx_strand_id
1 'polypeptide(L)'
;MLTGEAFAHYLGLTVSDLHDMEQAHAVLVLPGPSPRESRYPACQISATGQPFPVLPVLFETLGDSGWTIYRFLMQSHPELAGQTALEALRDGRDALVIRLAHSIAEGTFA
;
A
#
# COMPACT_ATOMS: atom_id res chain seq x y z
N MET A 1 -3.50 12.76 -3.07
CA MET A 1 -4.16 11.73 -2.24
C MET A 1 -5.64 12.03 -2.20
N LEU A 2 -6.48 11.01 -2.04
CA LEU A 2 -7.94 11.13 -2.05
C LEU A 2 -8.50 11.08 -0.62
N THR A 3 -9.70 11.62 -0.42
CA THR A 3 -10.53 11.35 0.77
C THR A 3 -11.17 9.97 0.65
N GLY A 4 -11.72 9.42 1.74
CA GLY A 4 -12.40 8.12 1.69
C GLY A 4 -13.57 8.11 0.71
N GLU A 5 -14.42 9.14 0.73
CA GLU A 5 -15.53 9.28 -0.21
C GLU A 5 -15.06 9.32 -1.68
N ALA A 6 -14.02 10.10 -1.97
CA ALA A 6 -13.48 10.21 -3.33
C ALA A 6 -12.79 8.92 -3.79
N PHE A 7 -12.13 8.20 -2.87
CA PHE A 7 -11.46 6.94 -3.18
C PHE A 7 -12.47 5.80 -3.39
N ALA A 8 -13.50 5.70 -2.56
CA ALA A 8 -14.61 4.75 -2.74
C ALA A 8 -15.30 5.00 -4.09
N HIS A 9 -15.64 6.26 -4.39
CA HIS A 9 -16.23 6.63 -5.68
C HIS A 9 -15.32 6.28 -6.86
N TYR A 10 -14.00 6.52 -6.73
CA TYR A 10 -13.02 6.16 -7.75
C TYR A 10 -12.98 4.65 -8.05
N LEU A 11 -13.18 3.80 -7.04
CA LEU A 11 -13.26 2.35 -7.18
C LEU A 11 -14.66 1.84 -7.60
N GLY A 12 -15.67 2.73 -7.70
CA GLY A 12 -17.06 2.33 -7.93
C GLY A 12 -17.69 1.62 -6.73
N LEU A 13 -17.21 1.91 -5.52
CA LEU A 13 -17.60 1.29 -4.26
C LEU A 13 -18.37 2.25 -3.35
N THR A 14 -19.06 1.71 -2.35
CA THR A 14 -19.57 2.50 -1.24
C THR A 14 -18.47 2.76 -0.19
N VAL A 15 -18.70 3.72 0.71
CA VAL A 15 -17.81 3.94 1.86
C VAL A 15 -17.81 2.73 2.81
N SER A 16 -18.91 1.97 2.87
CA SER A 16 -18.97 0.73 3.67
C SER A 16 -18.07 -0.33 3.08
N ASP A 17 -18.10 -0.54 1.76
CA ASP A 17 -17.22 -1.50 1.09
C ASP A 17 -15.75 -1.10 1.27
N LEU A 18 -15.45 0.20 1.18
CA LEU A 18 -14.11 0.71 1.45
C LEU A 18 -13.67 0.42 2.90
N HIS A 19 -14.57 0.56 3.86
CA HIS A 19 -14.27 0.23 5.26
C HIS A 19 -13.96 -1.26 5.45
N ASP A 20 -14.71 -2.15 4.80
CA ASP A 20 -14.42 -3.59 4.82
C ASP A 20 -13.04 -3.89 4.20
N MET A 21 -12.68 -3.20 3.11
CA MET A 21 -11.35 -3.31 2.51
C MET A 21 -10.23 -2.79 3.42
N GLU A 22 -10.48 -1.75 4.22
CA GLU A 22 -9.52 -1.27 5.22
C GLU A 22 -9.27 -2.33 6.30
N GLN A 23 -10.32 -2.95 6.83
CA GLN A 23 -10.19 -4.00 7.84
C GLN A 23 -9.46 -5.24 7.29
N ALA A 24 -9.58 -5.50 5.99
CA ALA A 24 -8.87 -6.56 5.31
C ALA A 24 -7.45 -6.19 4.85
N HIS A 25 -6.98 -4.96 5.14
CA HIS A 25 -5.71 -4.42 4.63
C HIS A 25 -5.58 -4.47 3.10
N ALA A 26 -6.71 -4.51 2.39
CA ALA A 26 -6.77 -4.54 0.92
C ALA A 26 -6.57 -3.14 0.31
N VAL A 27 -6.58 -2.10 1.13
CA VAL A 27 -6.28 -0.70 0.74
C VAL A 27 -5.31 -0.06 1.74
N LEU A 28 -4.51 0.85 1.23
CA LEU A 28 -3.62 1.70 1.99
C LEU A 28 -4.33 2.98 2.40
N VAL A 29 -4.53 3.15 3.71
CA VAL A 29 -5.03 4.37 4.33
C VAL A 29 -3.93 5.02 5.17
N LEU A 30 -3.76 6.33 5.03
CA LEU A 30 -2.87 7.14 5.85
C LEU A 30 -3.71 7.85 6.90
N PRO A 31 -3.65 7.43 8.18
CA PRO A 31 -4.45 8.06 9.23
C PRO A 31 -4.00 9.51 9.44
N GLY A 32 -4.99 10.40 9.52
CA GLY A 32 -4.81 11.80 9.90
C GLY A 32 -5.14 12.04 11.38
N PRO A 33 -5.17 13.32 11.83
CA PRO A 33 -5.57 13.68 13.19
C PRO A 33 -6.97 13.22 13.60
N SER A 34 -7.85 13.02 12.61
CA SER A 34 -9.19 12.45 12.78
C SER A 34 -9.52 11.48 11.63
N PRO A 35 -10.51 10.57 11.78
CA PRO A 35 -10.88 9.64 10.71
C PRO A 35 -11.29 10.30 9.38
N ARG A 36 -11.88 11.52 9.43
CA ARG A 36 -12.24 12.31 8.23
C ARG A 36 -11.01 12.89 7.52
N GLU A 37 -9.91 13.01 8.25
CA GLU A 37 -8.64 13.50 7.74
C GLU A 37 -7.73 12.37 7.22
N SER A 38 -8.18 11.12 7.29
CA SER A 38 -7.52 10.00 6.62
C SER A 38 -7.42 10.24 5.11
N ARG A 39 -6.32 9.77 4.52
CA ARG A 39 -6.01 9.95 3.09
C ARG A 39 -5.66 8.63 2.43
N TYR A 40 -6.11 8.46 1.20
CA TYR A 40 -5.90 7.26 0.40
C TYR A 40 -4.98 7.63 -0.77
N PRO A 41 -3.73 7.15 -0.78
CA PRO A 41 -2.82 7.42 -1.88
C PRO A 41 -3.31 6.73 -3.15
N ALA A 42 -3.60 7.50 -4.21
CA ALA A 42 -4.03 6.93 -5.49
C ALA A 42 -2.94 6.07 -6.18
N CYS A 43 -1.69 6.22 -5.76
CA CYS A 43 -0.58 5.41 -6.28
C CYS A 43 -0.72 3.91 -5.97
N GLN A 44 -1.52 3.52 -4.98
CA GLN A 44 -1.77 2.12 -4.64
C GLN A 44 -2.60 1.36 -5.68
N ILE A 45 -3.16 2.07 -6.67
CA ILE A 45 -3.98 1.50 -7.73
C ILE A 45 -3.09 1.08 -8.90
N SER A 46 -3.25 -0.17 -9.33
CA SER A 46 -2.54 -0.76 -10.45
C SER A 46 -3.11 -0.28 -11.80
N ALA A 47 -2.47 -0.66 -12.91
CA ALA A 47 -2.98 -0.39 -14.25
C ALA A 47 -4.36 -1.04 -14.53
N THR A 48 -4.77 -2.05 -13.75
CA THR A 48 -6.09 -2.68 -13.86
C THR A 48 -7.18 -1.91 -13.12
N GLY A 49 -6.85 -0.78 -12.48
CA GLY A 49 -7.80 0.04 -11.73
C GLY A 49 -8.16 -0.53 -10.35
N GLN A 50 -7.41 -1.52 -9.86
CA GLN A 50 -7.61 -2.13 -8.54
C GLN A 50 -6.40 -1.87 -7.63
N PRO A 51 -6.58 -1.82 -6.29
CA PRO A 51 -5.45 -1.79 -5.37
C PRO A 51 -4.50 -2.96 -5.60
N PHE A 52 -3.20 -2.76 -5.38
CA PHE A 52 -2.23 -3.85 -5.51
C PHE A 52 -2.58 -5.01 -4.55
N PRO A 53 -2.67 -6.25 -5.05
CA PRO A 53 -3.08 -7.41 -4.24
C PRO A 53 -2.06 -7.77 -3.16
N VAL A 54 -0.84 -7.23 -3.22
CA VAL A 54 0.21 -7.46 -2.22
C VAL A 54 -0.02 -6.70 -0.92
N LEU A 55 -0.92 -5.70 -0.88
CA LEU A 55 -1.08 -4.83 0.28
C LEU A 55 -1.32 -5.59 1.59
N PRO A 56 -2.22 -6.59 1.67
CA PRO A 56 -2.41 -7.37 2.91
C PRO A 56 -1.13 -8.02 3.41
N VAL A 57 -0.33 -8.60 2.51
CA VAL A 57 0.95 -9.25 2.85
C VAL A 57 1.97 -8.22 3.34
N LEU A 58 1.99 -7.03 2.76
CA LEU A 58 2.89 -5.95 3.21
C LEU A 58 2.51 -5.48 4.63
N PHE A 59 1.22 -5.34 4.93
CA PHE A 59 0.74 -5.01 6.28
C PHE A 59 1.08 -6.12 7.29
N GLU A 60 0.84 -7.39 6.94
CA GLU A 60 1.20 -8.54 7.78
C GLU A 60 2.71 -8.58 8.08
N THR A 61 3.54 -8.24 7.10
CA THR A 61 5.00 -8.37 7.20
C THR A 61 5.67 -7.16 7.87
N LEU A 62 5.25 -5.95 7.54
CA LEU A 62 5.89 -4.70 7.99
C LEU A 62 5.11 -4.00 9.13
N GLY A 63 3.93 -4.52 9.46
CA GLY A 63 3.04 -4.02 10.51
C GLY A 63 1.89 -3.15 9.99
N ASP A 64 0.91 -2.93 10.87
CA ASP A 64 -0.41 -2.35 10.55
C ASP A 64 -0.41 -0.82 10.27
N SER A 65 0.75 -0.17 10.27
CA SER A 65 0.85 1.27 10.04
C SER A 65 0.85 1.60 8.56
N GLY A 66 -0.21 2.23 8.07
CA GLY A 66 -0.28 2.70 6.68
C GLY A 66 0.86 3.67 6.32
N TRP A 67 1.35 4.47 7.27
CA TRP A 67 2.54 5.31 7.05
C TRP A 67 3.82 4.49 6.82
N THR A 68 3.96 3.35 7.50
CA THR A 68 5.09 2.42 7.29
C THR A 68 5.04 1.83 5.88
N ILE A 69 3.87 1.32 5.46
CA ILE A 69 3.69 0.74 4.13
C ILE A 69 3.90 1.79 3.05
N TYR A 70 3.35 2.99 3.22
CA TYR A 70 3.55 4.09 2.27
C TYR A 70 5.03 4.47 2.12
N ARG A 71 5.76 4.60 3.22
CA ARG A 71 7.20 4.90 3.17
C ARG A 71 7.98 3.79 2.46
N PHE A 72 7.69 2.53 2.77
CA PHE A 72 8.28 1.38 2.09
C PHE A 72 8.01 1.43 0.57
N LEU A 73 6.79 1.76 0.15
CA LEU A 73 6.45 1.87 -1.27
C LEU A 73 7.17 3.01 -1.99
N MET A 74 7.38 4.14 -1.31
CA MET A 74 7.89 5.37 -1.92
C MET A 74 9.40 5.53 -1.85
N GLN A 75 10.09 4.88 -0.91
CA GLN A 75 11.54 4.95 -0.83
C GLN A 75 12.21 4.07 -1.88
N SER A 76 13.39 4.48 -2.35
CA SER A 76 14.25 3.64 -3.18
C SER A 76 14.89 2.53 -2.34
N HIS A 77 15.02 1.35 -2.93
CA HIS A 77 15.65 0.19 -2.30
C HIS A 77 16.80 -0.33 -3.17
N PRO A 78 18.02 -0.50 -2.62
CA PRO A 78 19.15 -1.08 -3.35
C PRO A 78 18.85 -2.46 -3.95
N GLU A 79 18.06 -3.27 -3.25
CA GLU A 79 17.60 -4.61 -3.65
C GLU A 79 16.68 -4.58 -4.89
N LEU A 80 16.12 -3.41 -5.18
CA LEU A 80 15.33 -3.12 -6.39
C LEU A 80 16.15 -2.36 -7.44
N ALA A 81 17.48 -2.49 -7.41
CA ALA A 81 18.39 -1.72 -8.26
C ALA A 81 18.20 -0.19 -8.14
N GLY A 82 17.87 0.28 -6.93
CA GLY A 82 17.63 1.69 -6.63
C GLY A 82 16.21 2.18 -6.98
N GLN A 83 15.36 1.32 -7.52
CA GLN A 83 13.94 1.63 -7.75
C GLN A 83 13.13 1.60 -6.45
N THR A 84 11.96 2.22 -6.49
CA THR A 84 10.97 2.14 -5.42
C THR A 84 10.17 0.84 -5.50
N ALA A 85 9.63 0.39 -4.36
CA ALA A 85 8.75 -0.77 -4.38
C ALA A 85 7.48 -0.50 -5.20
N LEU A 86 6.98 0.75 -5.23
CA LEU A 86 5.86 1.13 -6.09
C LEU A 86 6.16 0.94 -7.59
N GLU A 87 7.34 1.33 -8.06
CA GLU A 87 7.76 1.09 -9.46
C GLU A 87 7.84 -0.40 -9.76
N ALA A 88 8.39 -1.20 -8.84
CA ALA A 88 8.43 -2.64 -8.99
C ALA A 88 7.04 -3.29 -9.08
N LEU A 89 6.07 -2.83 -8.28
CA LEU A 89 4.68 -3.29 -8.38
C LEU A 89 4.03 -2.90 -9.72
N ARG A 90 4.32 -1.70 -10.22
CA ARG A 90 3.82 -1.27 -11.54
C ARG A 90 4.38 -2.11 -12.69
N ASP A 91 5.59 -2.62 -12.53
CA ASP A 91 6.22 -3.56 -13.47
C ASP A 91 5.75 -5.02 -13.28
N GLY A 92 4.82 -5.28 -12.34
CA GLY A 92 4.31 -6.63 -12.05
C GLY A 92 5.30 -7.51 -11.28
N ARG A 93 6.29 -6.92 -10.60
CA ARG A 93 7.32 -7.65 -9.82
C ARG A 93 6.90 -7.88 -8.36
N ASP A 94 5.63 -8.25 -8.16
CA ASP A 94 4.98 -8.43 -6.86
C ASP A 94 5.77 -9.36 -5.91
N ALA A 95 6.17 -10.52 -6.42
CA ALA A 95 6.94 -11.51 -5.64
C ALA A 95 8.28 -10.95 -5.14
N LEU A 96 8.89 -10.04 -5.90
CA LEU A 96 10.16 -9.43 -5.53
C LEU A 96 9.96 -8.40 -4.41
N VAL A 97 8.89 -7.61 -4.48
CA VAL A 97 8.51 -6.65 -3.45
C VAL A 97 8.15 -7.35 -2.13
N ILE A 98 7.41 -8.46 -2.19
CA ILE A 98 7.07 -9.28 -1.01
C ILE A 98 8.35 -9.83 -0.36
N ARG A 99 9.27 -10.41 -1.14
CA ARG A 99 10.55 -10.90 -0.59
C ARG A 99 11.35 -9.81 0.10
N LEU A 100 11.38 -8.61 -0.50
CA LEU A 100 12.06 -7.47 0.12
C LEU A 100 11.42 -7.09 1.46
N ALA A 101 10.10 -7.04 1.54
CA ALA A 101 9.39 -6.75 2.78
C ALA A 101 9.75 -7.76 3.89
N HIS A 102 9.77 -9.07 3.58
CA HIS A 102 10.20 -10.09 4.54
C HIS A 102 11.65 -9.87 4.99
N SER A 103 12.53 -9.56 4.04
CA SER A 103 13.94 -9.36 4.35
C SER A 103 14.21 -8.17 5.26
N ILE A 104 13.42 -7.10 5.13
CA ILE A 104 13.46 -5.93 6.02
C ILE A 104 12.90 -6.31 7.40
N ALA A 105 11.78 -7.04 7.45
CA ALA A 105 11.16 -7.46 8.70
C ALA A 105 12.05 -8.40 9.53
N GLU A 106 12.82 -9.26 8.86
CA GLU A 106 13.80 -10.15 9.48
C GLU A 106 15.11 -9.44 9.89
N GLY A 107 15.32 -8.20 9.44
CA GLY A 107 16.56 -7.45 9.67
C GLY A 107 17.75 -7.97 8.86
N THR A 108 17.48 -8.69 7.77
CA THR A 108 18.50 -9.37 6.95
C THR A 108 19.27 -8.41 6.04
N PHE A 109 18.73 -7.21 5.76
CA PHE A 109 19.45 -6.15 5.04
C PHE A 109 19.22 -4.78 5.70
N ALA A 110 20.34 -4.09 5.99
CA ALA A 110 20.44 -2.70 6.45
C ALA A 110 21.70 -2.06 5.85
#